data_AF-A0A8T5NY51-F1
#
_entry.id   AF-A0A8T5NY51-F1
#
_cell.length_a   1.000
_cell.length_b   1.000
_cell.length_c   1.000
_cell.angle_alpha   90.00
_cell.angle_beta   90.00
_cell.angle_gamma   90.00
#
_symmetry.space_group_name_H-M   'P 1'
#
loop_
_entity.id
_entity.type
_entity.pdbx_description
1 polymer ?
#
loop_
_entity_poly.entity_id
_entity_poly.type
_entity_poly.pdbx_seq_one_letter_code
_entity_poly.pdbx_strand_id
1 'polypeptide(L)'
;TGKTYAHICNDWKKITYFVDASGTIMSMPPIVNSYDVGKIDEKTKDVFIEATGTDLNTLKIALNIVVTALADMGGKIYSMEIIQGNEKFTTPDLTPSKRKIDRKYVNKLLGLELTDAEMKQLLAKMGIGFEAGSALIPAYRADILHPMDLVEDIAIAYGYENFDAQIPKVATIGEESRGAILKRKIAEVLSGLGFLECNTYHLSNGKDLIEKMNAKKTSLVKLSNSVNIDYDAMRNAILPILMKVLSENRHNEYPQRIFESGIVFAEDSKEETGVSERASLSAVSVHPNVDFSEIKATLDALMRAFDIKYEMKEKEYSSYISGRCAEIVVAGKSVGMIGELHPQVLNNWEIEMPVAGFEIDVEMVFE
;
A
#
# COMPACT_ATOMS: atom_id res chain seq x y z
N THR A 1 -20.42 21.38 12.09
CA THR A 1 -21.17 20.13 11.79
C THR A 1 -22.02 20.28 10.55
N GLY A 2 -23.07 21.11 10.52
CA GLY A 2 -23.91 21.26 9.31
C GLY A 2 -23.16 21.74 8.05
N LYS A 3 -22.21 22.69 8.17
CA LYS A 3 -21.37 23.13 7.04
C LYS A 3 -20.42 22.06 6.51
N THR A 4 -19.95 21.17 7.38
CA THR A 4 -19.01 20.10 7.04
C THR A 4 -19.68 19.05 6.17
N TYR A 5 -20.93 18.71 6.46
CA TYR A 5 -21.68 17.64 5.79
C TYR A 5 -22.69 18.16 4.74
N ALA A 6 -22.81 19.48 4.56
CA ALA A 6 -23.74 20.08 3.59
C ALA A 6 -23.54 19.55 2.16
N HIS A 7 -22.28 19.24 1.79
CA HIS A 7 -21.92 18.75 0.47
C HIS A 7 -22.61 17.42 0.10
N ILE A 8 -23.02 16.62 1.09
CA ILE A 8 -23.72 15.33 0.87
C ILE A 8 -25.06 15.54 0.16
N CYS A 9 -25.73 16.66 0.42
CA CYS A 9 -27.07 16.94 -0.11
C CYS A 9 -27.06 17.88 -1.34
N ASN A 10 -25.89 18.30 -1.84
CA ASN A 10 -25.80 19.32 -2.90
C ASN A 10 -26.58 18.96 -4.16
N ASP A 11 -26.63 17.67 -4.51
CA ASP A 11 -27.30 17.18 -5.72
C ASP A 11 -28.74 16.70 -5.48
N TRP A 12 -29.27 16.87 -4.26
CA TRP A 12 -30.59 16.36 -3.91
C TRP A 12 -31.70 17.32 -4.34
N LYS A 13 -32.66 16.84 -5.14
CA LYS A 13 -33.84 17.61 -5.56
C LYS A 13 -34.86 17.82 -4.43
N LYS A 14 -34.81 16.99 -3.39
CA LYS A 14 -35.68 17.02 -2.21
C LYS A 14 -34.83 16.71 -0.98
N ILE A 15 -35.15 17.34 0.14
CA ILE A 15 -34.48 17.11 1.42
C ILE A 15 -35.40 16.31 2.33
N THR A 16 -34.82 15.35 3.05
CA THR A 16 -35.52 14.54 4.04
C THR A 16 -35.60 15.29 5.36
N TYR A 17 -36.77 15.28 5.99
CA TYR A 17 -36.98 15.84 7.31
C TYR A 17 -38.00 15.01 8.09
N PHE A 18 -37.86 14.99 9.41
CA PHE A 18 -38.78 14.33 10.33
C PHE A 18 -39.72 15.35 10.95
N VAL A 19 -41.01 15.01 11.02
CA VAL A 19 -42.05 15.83 11.66
C VAL A 19 -42.83 15.00 12.66
N ASP A 20 -43.23 15.64 13.76
CA ASP A 20 -44.16 15.05 14.71
C ASP A 20 -45.62 15.24 14.27
N ALA A 21 -46.57 14.71 15.07
CA ALA A 21 -48.00 14.83 14.81
C ALA A 21 -48.55 16.27 14.86
N SER A 22 -47.80 17.21 15.45
CA SER A 22 -48.14 18.64 15.47
C SER A 22 -47.63 19.39 14.23
N GLY A 23 -46.84 18.71 13.37
CA GLY A 23 -46.18 19.30 12.21
C GLY A 23 -44.85 19.97 12.54
N THR A 24 -44.31 19.80 13.75
CA THR A 24 -43.03 20.39 14.15
C THR A 24 -41.87 19.59 13.58
N ILE A 25 -40.91 20.27 12.95
CA ILE A 25 -39.71 19.63 12.38
C ILE A 25 -38.77 19.21 13.51
N MET A 26 -38.47 17.92 13.58
CA MET A 26 -37.60 17.30 14.58
C MET A 26 -36.14 17.22 14.12
N SER A 27 -35.90 16.81 12.88
CA SER A 27 -34.56 16.71 12.28
C SER A 27 -34.61 16.91 10.77
N MET A 28 -33.49 17.31 10.20
CA MET A 28 -33.25 17.37 8.76
C MET A 28 -31.96 16.59 8.43
N PRO A 29 -32.00 15.25 8.38
CA PRO A 29 -30.82 14.42 8.13
C PRO A 29 -30.21 14.67 6.75
N PRO A 30 -28.87 14.54 6.62
CA PRO A 30 -27.87 14.31 7.65
C PRO A 30 -27.32 15.61 8.29
N ILE A 31 -28.02 16.74 8.12
CA ILE A 31 -27.44 18.08 8.31
C ILE A 31 -27.56 18.55 9.77
N VAL A 32 -28.76 18.52 10.35
CA VAL A 32 -29.02 19.14 11.66
C VAL A 32 -30.29 18.61 12.34
N ASN A 33 -30.29 18.64 13.67
CA ASN A 33 -31.46 18.37 14.52
C ASN A 33 -32.06 19.68 15.04
N SER A 34 -33.37 19.69 15.30
CA SER A 34 -34.05 20.85 15.86
C SER A 34 -33.55 21.18 17.27
N TYR A 35 -33.29 22.47 17.53
CA TYR A 35 -32.87 22.94 18.85
C TYR A 35 -34.00 22.86 19.87
N ASP A 36 -35.24 23.10 19.44
CA ASP A 36 -36.39 23.23 20.35
C ASP A 36 -36.98 21.88 20.77
N VAL A 37 -37.05 20.92 19.84
CA VAL A 37 -37.66 19.60 20.08
C VAL A 37 -36.68 18.43 20.03
N GLY A 38 -35.51 18.59 19.39
CA GLY A 38 -34.52 17.53 19.22
C GLY A 38 -33.35 17.60 20.20
N LYS A 39 -33.33 18.58 21.09
CA LYS A 39 -32.23 18.79 22.05
C LYS A 39 -32.35 17.85 23.24
N ILE A 40 -31.25 17.19 23.56
CA ILE A 40 -31.08 16.37 24.77
C ILE A 40 -30.22 17.16 25.76
N ASP A 41 -30.65 17.22 27.02
CA ASP A 41 -29.91 17.83 28.13
C ASP A 41 -30.01 17.01 29.42
N GLU A 42 -29.41 17.50 30.51
CA GLU A 42 -29.35 16.81 31.81
C GLU A 42 -30.73 16.54 32.44
N LYS A 43 -31.78 17.24 31.99
CA LYS A 43 -33.15 17.06 32.48
C LYS A 43 -33.92 16.02 31.67
N THR A 44 -33.43 15.64 30.48
CA THR A 44 -34.07 14.64 29.62
C THR A 44 -34.19 13.29 30.34
N LYS A 45 -35.39 12.69 30.31
CA LYS A 45 -35.69 11.39 30.94
C LYS A 45 -36.00 10.31 29.91
N ASP A 46 -36.72 10.68 28.86
CA ASP A 46 -37.08 9.80 27.75
C ASP A 46 -36.42 10.32 26.47
N VAL A 47 -35.85 9.43 25.68
CA VAL A 47 -35.16 9.76 24.43
C VAL A 47 -35.78 9.01 23.28
N PHE A 48 -36.16 9.74 22.24
CA PHE A 48 -36.55 9.18 20.95
C PHE A 48 -35.33 9.15 20.03
N ILE A 49 -35.02 7.99 19.46
CA ILE A 49 -33.84 7.79 18.60
C ILE A 49 -34.32 7.40 17.22
N GLU A 50 -33.89 8.17 16.22
CA GLU A 50 -34.06 7.87 14.81
C GLU A 50 -32.71 7.60 14.16
N ALA A 51 -32.70 6.69 13.19
CA ALA A 51 -31.55 6.42 12.34
C ALA A 51 -32.03 6.41 10.89
N THR A 52 -31.52 7.36 10.09
CA THR A 52 -31.93 7.59 8.71
C THR A 52 -30.75 7.51 7.76
N GLY A 53 -30.94 6.85 6.62
CA GLY A 53 -29.89 6.62 5.63
C GLY A 53 -30.36 5.74 4.48
N THR A 54 -29.42 5.33 3.64
CA THR A 54 -29.69 4.58 2.40
C THR A 54 -29.68 3.05 2.58
N ASP A 55 -29.12 2.55 3.68
CA ASP A 55 -29.02 1.10 3.95
C ASP A 55 -29.73 0.75 5.27
N LEU A 56 -30.90 0.11 5.16
CA LEU A 56 -31.75 -0.19 6.32
C LEU A 56 -31.08 -1.14 7.33
N ASN A 57 -30.25 -2.07 6.87
CA ASN A 57 -29.59 -3.03 7.76
C ASN A 57 -28.55 -2.35 8.64
N THR A 58 -27.74 -1.45 8.06
CA THR A 58 -26.76 -0.63 8.78
C THR A 58 -27.45 0.26 9.80
N LEU A 59 -28.60 0.85 9.45
CA LEU A 59 -29.38 1.68 10.38
C LEU A 59 -29.94 0.87 11.54
N LYS A 60 -30.45 -0.34 11.29
CA LYS A 60 -30.93 -1.25 12.35
C LYS A 60 -29.80 -1.63 13.30
N ILE A 61 -28.61 -1.95 12.77
CA ILE A 61 -27.42 -2.26 13.57
C ILE A 61 -27.01 -1.05 14.41
N ALA A 62 -26.90 0.13 13.79
CA ALA A 62 -26.52 1.36 14.49
C ALA A 62 -27.51 1.68 15.62
N LEU A 63 -28.81 1.57 15.34
CA LEU A 63 -29.87 1.74 16.34
C LEU A 63 -29.70 0.73 17.48
N ASN A 64 -29.52 -0.56 17.17
CA ASN A 64 -29.32 -1.62 18.15
C ASN A 64 -28.10 -1.35 19.05
N ILE A 65 -26.99 -0.86 18.49
CA ILE A 65 -25.79 -0.49 19.28
C ILE A 65 -26.11 0.66 20.23
N VAL A 66 -26.75 1.74 19.74
CA VAL A 66 -27.05 2.92 20.57
C VAL A 66 -28.03 2.58 21.69
N VAL A 67 -29.13 1.89 21.40
CA VAL A 67 -30.15 1.55 22.40
C VAL A 67 -29.64 0.56 23.44
N THR A 68 -28.78 -0.38 23.05
CA THR A 68 -28.18 -1.35 24.00
C THR A 68 -27.17 -0.67 24.91
N ALA A 69 -26.34 0.24 24.39
CA ALA A 69 -25.45 1.06 25.22
C ALA A 69 -26.22 1.90 26.26
N LEU A 70 -27.35 2.50 25.88
CA LEU A 70 -28.21 3.22 26.82
C LEU A 70 -28.87 2.30 27.85
N ALA A 71 -29.21 1.07 27.47
CA ALA A 71 -29.73 0.08 28.41
C ALA A 71 -28.68 -0.37 29.44
N ASP A 72 -27.43 -0.55 29.02
CA ASP A 72 -26.31 -0.85 29.92
C ASP A 72 -26.09 0.28 30.95
N MET A 73 -26.42 1.52 30.60
CA MET A 73 -26.41 2.67 31.51
C MET A 73 -27.65 2.74 32.44
N GLY A 74 -28.54 1.75 32.40
CA GLY A 74 -29.77 1.68 33.21
C GLY A 74 -31.03 2.20 32.51
N GLY A 75 -30.96 2.53 31.22
CA GLY A 75 -32.10 2.91 30.41
C GLY A 75 -33.06 1.74 30.14
N LYS A 76 -34.34 2.05 29.91
CA LYS A 76 -35.34 1.07 29.49
C LYS A 76 -35.66 1.26 28.01
N ILE A 77 -35.48 0.21 27.22
CA ILE A 77 -35.75 0.23 25.78
C ILE A 77 -37.25 0.03 25.55
N TYR A 78 -37.82 0.88 24.70
CA TYR A 78 -39.17 0.73 24.16
C TYR A 78 -39.08 0.53 22.64
N SER A 79 -40.00 -0.25 22.09
CA SER A 79 -40.05 -0.53 20.66
C SER A 79 -41.20 0.22 19.98
N MET A 80 -41.06 0.48 18.69
CA MET A 80 -42.03 1.19 17.87
C MET A 80 -42.24 0.46 16.53
N GLU A 81 -43.49 0.41 16.06
CA GLU A 81 -43.83 -0.04 14.70
C GLU A 81 -43.49 1.07 13.70
N ILE A 82 -42.64 0.76 12.74
CA ILE A 82 -42.33 1.60 11.59
C ILE A 82 -43.18 1.13 10.41
N ILE A 83 -43.87 2.08 9.76
CA ILE A 83 -44.63 1.86 8.53
C ILE A 83 -43.85 2.49 7.38
N GLN A 84 -43.29 1.66 6.51
CA GLN A 84 -42.52 2.07 5.34
C GLN A 84 -43.22 1.61 4.06
N GLY A 85 -44.02 2.50 3.46
CA GLY A 85 -44.87 2.13 2.33
C GLY A 85 -45.91 1.08 2.75
N ASN A 86 -45.79 -0.13 2.18
CA ASN A 86 -46.64 -1.27 2.52
C ASN A 86 -46.02 -2.20 3.60
N GLU A 87 -44.76 -1.97 3.98
CA GLU A 87 -44.08 -2.79 4.96
C GLU A 87 -44.27 -2.24 6.37
N LYS A 88 -44.41 -3.16 7.34
CA LYS A 88 -44.50 -2.86 8.75
C LYS A 88 -43.51 -3.71 9.52
N PHE A 89 -42.69 -3.10 10.35
CA PHE A 89 -41.74 -3.81 11.20
C PHE A 89 -41.50 -3.05 12.51
N THR A 90 -41.18 -3.78 13.57
CA THR A 90 -40.91 -3.19 14.89
C THR A 90 -39.41 -2.98 15.08
N THR A 91 -39.02 -1.85 15.67
CA THR A 91 -37.62 -1.55 16.01
C THR A 91 -37.51 -1.00 17.44
N PRO A 92 -36.35 -1.16 18.12
CA PRO A 92 -35.23 -2.02 17.73
C PRO A 92 -35.62 -3.51 17.79
N ASP A 93 -35.05 -4.32 16.90
CA ASP A 93 -35.12 -5.78 16.99
C ASP A 93 -33.82 -6.29 17.62
N LEU A 94 -33.94 -6.72 18.87
CA LEU A 94 -32.82 -7.20 19.68
C LEU A 94 -32.75 -8.73 19.74
N THR A 95 -33.50 -9.43 18.87
CA THR A 95 -33.48 -10.89 18.81
C THR A 95 -32.08 -11.38 18.45
N PRO A 96 -31.42 -12.19 19.31
CA PRO A 96 -30.11 -12.72 18.98
C PRO A 96 -30.14 -13.59 17.73
N SER A 97 -29.17 -13.42 16.85
CA SER A 97 -29.02 -14.32 15.71
C SER A 97 -28.42 -15.65 16.17
N LYS A 98 -28.91 -16.77 15.63
CA LYS A 98 -28.43 -18.10 15.99
C LYS A 98 -27.47 -18.60 14.94
N ARG A 99 -26.27 -19.00 15.36
CA ARG A 99 -25.27 -19.59 14.48
C ARG A 99 -24.73 -20.89 15.03
N LYS A 100 -24.89 -21.97 14.27
CA LYS A 100 -24.33 -23.28 14.63
C LYS A 100 -22.81 -23.21 14.56
N ILE A 101 -22.14 -23.76 15.58
CA ILE A 101 -20.68 -23.86 15.64
C ILE A 101 -20.30 -25.32 15.93
N ASP A 102 -19.46 -25.89 15.07
CA ASP A 102 -18.98 -27.25 15.26
C ASP A 102 -17.76 -27.23 16.18
N ARG A 103 -17.88 -27.86 17.36
CA ARG A 103 -16.77 -28.02 18.30
C ARG A 103 -15.53 -28.63 17.65
N LYS A 104 -15.68 -29.61 16.75
CA LYS A 104 -14.53 -30.23 16.09
C LYS A 104 -13.78 -29.23 15.21
N TYR A 105 -14.51 -28.32 14.58
CA TYR A 105 -13.94 -27.25 13.78
C TYR A 105 -13.16 -26.25 14.65
N VAL A 106 -13.75 -25.82 15.77
CA VAL A 106 -13.11 -24.91 16.74
C VAL A 106 -11.81 -25.52 17.27
N ASN A 107 -11.87 -26.74 17.79
CA ASN A 107 -10.72 -27.44 18.36
C ASN A 107 -9.61 -27.67 17.34
N LYS A 108 -9.97 -28.01 16.09
CA LYS A 108 -9.00 -28.18 15.00
C LYS A 108 -8.26 -26.87 14.68
N LEU A 109 -8.96 -25.74 14.64
CA LEU A 109 -8.35 -24.45 14.31
C LEU A 109 -7.50 -23.90 15.45
N LEU A 110 -7.98 -24.02 16.69
CA LEU A 110 -7.31 -23.51 17.86
C LEU A 110 -6.20 -24.44 18.38
N GLY A 111 -6.19 -25.72 17.96
CA GLY A 111 -5.28 -26.72 18.53
C GLY A 111 -5.60 -27.04 20.00
N LEU A 112 -6.86 -26.88 20.40
CA LEU A 112 -7.35 -27.12 21.76
C LEU A 112 -8.29 -28.33 21.79
N GLU A 113 -8.62 -28.83 22.99
CA GLU A 113 -9.61 -29.88 23.21
C GLU A 113 -10.79 -29.37 24.07
N LEU A 114 -11.36 -28.22 23.70
CA LEU A 114 -12.45 -27.60 24.44
C LEU A 114 -13.72 -28.47 24.41
N THR A 115 -14.40 -28.54 25.55
CA THR A 115 -15.74 -29.06 25.73
C THR A 115 -16.81 -28.00 25.45
N ASP A 116 -18.07 -28.41 25.24
CA ASP A 116 -19.20 -27.49 25.04
C ASP A 116 -19.40 -26.55 26.25
N ALA A 117 -19.08 -27.02 27.45
CA ALA A 117 -19.16 -26.24 28.68
C ALA A 117 -18.08 -25.15 28.74
N GLU A 118 -16.85 -25.48 28.34
CA GLU A 118 -15.75 -24.51 28.25
C GLU A 118 -16.01 -23.50 27.13
N MET A 119 -16.45 -23.95 25.94
CA MET A 119 -16.86 -23.06 24.86
C MET A 119 -17.96 -22.09 25.30
N LYS A 120 -18.94 -22.57 26.08
CA LYS A 120 -19.99 -21.72 26.66
C LYS A 120 -19.42 -20.63 27.57
N GLN A 121 -18.47 -20.98 28.44
CA GLN A 121 -17.83 -20.03 29.34
C GLN A 121 -17.00 -18.99 28.57
N LEU A 122 -16.25 -19.42 27.55
CA LEU A 122 -15.42 -18.55 26.73
C LEU A 122 -16.27 -17.57 25.91
N LEU A 123 -17.29 -18.07 25.20
CA LEU A 123 -18.23 -17.22 24.46
C LEU A 123 -18.98 -16.25 25.38
N ALA A 124 -19.35 -16.67 26.60
CA ALA A 124 -20.00 -15.80 27.57
C ALA A 124 -19.12 -14.63 28.01
N LYS A 125 -17.79 -14.82 28.14
CA LYS A 125 -16.85 -13.71 28.40
C LYS A 125 -16.87 -12.66 27.28
N MET A 126 -17.21 -13.07 26.06
CA MET A 126 -17.34 -12.20 24.88
C MET A 126 -18.78 -11.68 24.66
N GLY A 127 -19.67 -11.88 25.64
CA GLY A 127 -21.07 -11.46 25.56
C GLY A 127 -21.95 -12.32 24.66
N ILE A 128 -21.48 -13.51 24.26
CA ILE A 128 -22.19 -14.41 23.35
C ILE A 128 -22.81 -15.57 24.14
N GLY A 129 -24.11 -15.79 23.95
CA GLY A 129 -24.78 -16.96 24.52
C GLY A 129 -24.42 -18.23 23.76
N PHE A 130 -24.50 -19.40 24.40
CA PHE A 130 -24.28 -20.68 23.73
C PHE A 130 -25.27 -21.74 24.23
N GLU A 131 -26.07 -22.27 23.32
CA GLU A 131 -27.14 -23.24 23.59
C GLU A 131 -27.27 -24.25 22.44
N ALA A 132 -27.38 -25.54 22.80
CA ALA A 132 -27.61 -26.64 21.84
C ALA A 132 -26.67 -26.62 20.61
N GLY A 133 -25.38 -26.32 20.81
CA GLY A 133 -24.39 -26.25 19.73
C GLY A 133 -24.47 -25.00 18.85
N SER A 134 -25.22 -23.97 19.28
CA SER A 134 -25.36 -22.70 18.56
C SER A 134 -24.98 -21.51 19.44
N ALA A 135 -24.19 -20.61 18.87
CA ALA A 135 -23.95 -19.29 19.42
C ALA A 135 -25.19 -18.41 19.23
N LEU A 136 -25.55 -17.68 20.28
CA LEU A 136 -26.61 -16.68 20.31
C LEU A 136 -25.92 -15.32 20.27
N ILE A 137 -25.78 -14.79 19.06
CA ILE A 137 -25.04 -13.57 18.78
C ILE A 137 -25.97 -12.38 19.06
N PRO A 138 -25.63 -11.49 20.01
CA PRO A 138 -26.43 -10.31 20.31
C PRO A 138 -26.61 -9.41 19.08
N ALA A 139 -27.76 -8.74 18.99
CA ALA A 139 -28.10 -7.92 17.83
C ALA A 139 -27.21 -6.67 17.63
N TYR A 140 -26.35 -6.34 18.60
CA TYR A 140 -25.33 -5.29 18.51
C TYR A 140 -23.97 -5.79 17.97
N ARG A 141 -23.73 -7.10 17.90
CA ARG A 141 -22.50 -7.73 17.37
C ARG A 141 -22.59 -7.91 15.86
N ALA A 142 -22.44 -6.83 15.12
CA ALA A 142 -22.48 -6.84 13.65
C ALA A 142 -21.20 -7.33 12.97
N ASP A 143 -20.12 -7.46 13.74
CA ASP A 143 -18.82 -7.97 13.32
C ASP A 143 -18.83 -9.49 13.06
N ILE A 144 -19.77 -10.25 13.63
CA ILE A 144 -19.81 -11.72 13.52
C ILE A 144 -20.54 -12.16 12.24
N LEU A 145 -19.80 -12.20 11.15
CA LEU A 145 -20.29 -12.52 9.80
C LEU A 145 -19.99 -13.96 9.38
N HIS A 146 -19.03 -14.63 10.01
CA HIS A 146 -18.58 -15.99 9.72
C HIS A 146 -18.37 -16.79 11.03
N PRO A 147 -18.47 -18.14 11.01
CA PRO A 147 -18.11 -18.95 12.19
C PRO A 147 -16.67 -18.76 12.68
N MET A 148 -15.78 -18.21 11.84
CA MET A 148 -14.40 -17.90 12.21
C MET A 148 -14.32 -16.77 13.25
N ASP A 149 -15.23 -15.80 13.21
CA ASP A 149 -15.26 -14.70 14.19
C ASP A 149 -15.64 -15.23 15.58
N LEU A 150 -16.44 -16.30 15.65
CA LEU A 150 -16.71 -17.02 16.90
C LEU A 150 -15.49 -17.81 17.39
N VAL A 151 -14.68 -18.35 16.48
CA VAL A 151 -13.42 -19.02 16.82
C VAL A 151 -12.41 -18.00 17.37
N GLU A 152 -12.35 -16.81 16.77
CA GLU A 152 -11.55 -15.69 17.26
C GLU A 152 -12.00 -15.26 18.67
N ASP A 153 -13.29 -15.05 18.89
CA ASP A 153 -13.81 -14.70 20.22
C ASP A 153 -13.47 -15.77 21.28
N ILE A 154 -13.54 -17.06 20.92
CA ILE A 154 -13.11 -18.15 21.79
C ILE A 154 -11.61 -18.06 22.08
N ALA A 155 -10.77 -17.75 21.09
CA ALA A 155 -9.33 -17.59 21.26
C ALA A 155 -8.98 -16.39 22.15
N ILE A 156 -9.62 -15.24 21.94
CA ILE A 156 -9.46 -14.03 22.76
C ILE A 156 -9.86 -14.33 24.22
N ALA A 157 -11.02 -14.96 24.42
CA ALA A 157 -11.50 -15.30 25.76
C ALA A 157 -10.66 -16.38 26.48
N TYR A 158 -10.01 -17.24 25.70
CA TYR A 158 -9.08 -18.25 26.19
C TYR A 158 -7.75 -17.62 26.59
N GLY A 159 -7.34 -16.54 25.91
CA GLY A 159 -6.07 -15.86 26.12
C GLY A 159 -4.99 -16.41 25.19
N TYR A 160 -4.45 -15.56 24.32
CA TYR A 160 -3.44 -15.94 23.33
C TYR A 160 -2.15 -16.47 23.99
N GLU A 161 -1.88 -16.03 25.21
CA GLU A 161 -0.77 -16.46 26.04
C GLU A 161 -0.87 -17.91 26.53
N ASN A 162 -2.06 -18.51 26.48
CA ASN A 162 -2.32 -19.86 26.96
C ASN A 162 -2.18 -20.93 25.86
N PHE A 163 -1.81 -20.54 24.64
CA PHE A 163 -1.55 -21.46 23.54
C PHE A 163 -0.09 -21.94 23.55
N ASP A 164 0.10 -23.25 23.45
CA ASP A 164 1.42 -23.84 23.26
C ASP A 164 1.88 -23.62 21.81
N ALA A 165 3.02 -22.93 21.64
CA ALA A 165 3.60 -22.73 20.33
C ALA A 165 4.04 -24.07 19.71
N GLN A 166 3.53 -24.39 18.52
CA GLN A 166 3.90 -25.59 17.77
C GLN A 166 4.52 -25.22 16.43
N ILE A 167 5.64 -25.87 16.09
CA ILE A 167 6.23 -25.75 14.76
C ILE A 167 5.35 -26.55 13.78
N PRO A 168 4.83 -25.94 12.70
CA PRO A 168 4.07 -26.66 11.68
C PRO A 168 4.87 -27.82 11.12
N LYS A 169 4.24 -29.00 11.02
CA LYS A 169 4.85 -30.20 10.40
C LYS A 169 4.81 -30.13 8.88
N VAL A 170 5.41 -29.08 8.33
CA VAL A 170 5.52 -28.83 6.88
C VAL A 170 6.98 -29.00 6.50
N ALA A 171 7.28 -30.02 5.70
CA ALA A 171 8.61 -30.24 5.15
C ALA A 171 8.70 -29.59 3.77
N THR A 172 9.42 -28.48 3.67
CA THR A 172 9.71 -27.79 2.40
C THR A 172 11.21 -27.52 2.29
N ILE A 173 11.68 -27.38 1.06
CA ILE A 173 13.06 -26.95 0.77
C ILE A 173 12.94 -25.52 0.26
N GLY A 174 13.60 -24.60 0.96
CA GLY A 174 13.76 -23.22 0.48
C GLY A 174 14.97 -23.12 -0.44
N GLU A 175 14.82 -22.38 -1.54
CA GLU A 175 15.93 -21.98 -2.38
C GLU A 175 15.95 -20.47 -2.55
N GLU A 176 17.14 -19.92 -2.74
CA GLU A 176 17.28 -18.50 -3.04
C GLU A 176 16.94 -18.23 -4.50
N SER A 177 16.21 -17.14 -4.77
CA SER A 177 15.88 -16.77 -6.15
C SER A 177 17.15 -16.46 -6.95
N ARG A 178 17.17 -16.89 -8.21
CA ARG A 178 18.30 -16.63 -9.12
C ARG A 178 18.65 -15.14 -9.21
N GLY A 179 17.63 -14.28 -9.25
CA GLY A 179 17.81 -12.82 -9.26
C GLY A 179 18.48 -12.27 -8.00
N ALA A 180 18.18 -12.80 -6.81
CA ALA A 180 18.84 -12.38 -5.57
C ALA A 180 20.32 -12.80 -5.54
N ILE A 181 20.62 -14.02 -6.00
CA ILE A 181 22.00 -14.51 -6.15
C ILE A 181 22.76 -13.60 -7.13
N LEU A 182 22.16 -13.29 -8.28
CA LEU A 182 22.75 -12.44 -9.31
C LEU A 182 23.03 -11.03 -8.79
N LYS A 183 22.04 -10.39 -8.17
CA LYS A 183 22.18 -9.05 -7.57
C LYS A 183 23.33 -9.01 -6.56
N ARG A 184 23.40 -10.00 -5.65
CA ARG A 184 24.50 -10.08 -4.68
C ARG A 184 25.87 -10.19 -5.35
N LYS A 185 26.00 -11.04 -6.38
CA LYS A 185 27.27 -11.18 -7.11
C LYS A 185 27.67 -9.92 -7.85
N ILE A 186 26.73 -9.21 -8.46
CA ILE A 186 26.99 -7.90 -9.10
C ILE A 186 27.52 -6.91 -8.05
N ALA A 187 26.88 -6.85 -6.88
CA ALA A 187 27.31 -5.98 -5.80
C ALA A 187 28.72 -6.33 -5.29
N GLU A 188 29.01 -7.62 -5.08
CA GLU A 188 30.36 -8.08 -4.67
C GLU A 188 31.45 -7.62 -5.64
N VAL A 189 31.21 -7.71 -6.96
CA VAL A 189 32.17 -7.27 -7.99
C VAL A 189 32.36 -5.76 -7.96
N LEU A 190 31.28 -4.97 -7.98
CA LEU A 190 31.37 -3.51 -8.03
C LEU A 190 31.94 -2.92 -6.74
N SER A 191 31.59 -3.48 -5.58
CA SER A 191 32.22 -3.12 -4.31
C SER A 191 33.70 -3.48 -4.28
N GLY A 192 34.10 -4.62 -4.86
CA GLY A 192 35.52 -4.97 -5.04
C GLY A 192 36.29 -4.00 -5.94
N LEU A 193 35.60 -3.30 -6.85
CA LEU A 193 36.16 -2.23 -7.70
C LEU A 193 36.12 -0.85 -7.04
N GLY A 194 35.68 -0.76 -5.78
CA GLY A 194 35.64 0.48 -5.00
C GLY A 194 34.39 1.33 -5.23
N PHE A 195 33.32 0.76 -5.77
CA PHE A 195 32.03 1.44 -5.85
C PHE A 195 31.17 1.18 -4.59
N LEU A 196 30.43 2.21 -4.18
CA LEU A 196 29.46 2.13 -3.08
C LEU A 196 28.05 1.87 -3.64
N GLU A 197 27.36 0.86 -3.10
CA GLU A 197 25.98 0.56 -3.50
C GLU A 197 25.03 1.63 -2.93
N CYS A 198 24.16 2.16 -3.78
CA CYS A 198 23.05 3.02 -3.41
C CYS A 198 21.74 2.22 -3.44
N ASN A 199 20.80 2.64 -2.61
CA ASN A 199 19.42 2.15 -2.63
C ASN A 199 18.49 3.37 -2.68
N THR A 200 17.98 3.68 -3.87
CA THR A 200 17.23 4.91 -4.11
C THR A 200 15.74 4.63 -4.30
N TYR A 201 14.92 5.66 -4.15
CA TYR A 201 13.48 5.53 -4.34
C TYR A 201 13.13 5.14 -5.78
N HIS A 202 12.10 4.31 -5.92
CA HIS A 202 11.50 4.01 -7.22
C HIS A 202 10.73 5.22 -7.79
N LEU A 203 10.37 6.18 -6.94
CA LEU A 203 9.69 7.40 -7.33
C LEU A 203 10.68 8.55 -7.50
N SER A 204 10.42 9.37 -8.51
CA SER A 204 11.12 10.60 -8.82
C SER A 204 10.14 11.53 -9.56
N ASN A 205 10.65 12.43 -10.40
CA ASN A 205 9.85 13.37 -11.15
C ASN A 205 10.35 13.51 -12.58
N GLY A 206 9.47 13.99 -13.47
CA GLY A 206 9.80 14.16 -14.89
C GLY A 206 10.98 15.10 -15.16
N LYS A 207 11.21 16.10 -14.28
CA LYS A 207 12.33 17.04 -14.41
C LYS A 207 13.67 16.34 -14.17
N ASP A 208 13.77 15.55 -13.12
CA ASP A 208 14.98 14.79 -12.78
C ASP A 208 15.22 13.67 -13.82
N LEU A 209 14.19 12.90 -14.17
CA LEU A 209 14.32 11.74 -15.06
C LEU A 209 14.61 12.10 -16.52
N ILE A 210 14.06 13.22 -17.02
CA ILE A 210 14.12 13.58 -18.44
C ILE A 210 14.85 14.90 -18.68
N GLU A 211 14.38 15.99 -18.08
CA GLU A 211 14.84 17.35 -18.41
C GLU A 211 16.30 17.57 -18.02
N LYS A 212 16.68 17.27 -16.77
CA LYS A 212 18.05 17.45 -16.31
C LYS A 212 19.04 16.54 -17.04
N MET A 213 18.59 15.36 -17.45
CA MET A 213 19.39 14.39 -18.21
C MET A 213 19.49 14.71 -19.70
N ASN A 214 18.83 15.77 -20.18
CA ASN A 214 18.73 16.08 -21.61
C ASN A 214 18.23 14.86 -22.42
N ALA A 215 17.40 14.00 -21.80
CA ALA A 215 16.94 12.77 -22.44
C ALA A 215 15.87 13.09 -23.49
N LYS A 216 15.78 12.27 -24.53
CA LYS A 216 14.65 12.35 -25.47
C LYS A 216 13.35 12.16 -24.68
N LYS A 217 12.33 12.96 -24.99
CA LYS A 217 11.02 12.85 -24.35
C LYS A 217 10.50 11.42 -24.51
N THR A 218 10.36 10.75 -23.37
CA THR A 218 9.85 9.39 -23.22
C THR A 218 8.65 9.44 -22.28
N SER A 219 7.70 8.53 -22.49
CA SER A 219 6.56 8.40 -21.57
C SER A 219 7.03 7.89 -20.21
N LEU A 220 6.50 8.48 -19.14
CA LEU A 220 6.79 8.10 -17.76
C LEU A 220 5.52 7.60 -17.12
N VAL A 221 5.62 6.55 -16.31
CA VAL A 221 4.49 6.09 -15.50
C VAL A 221 4.27 7.08 -14.36
N LYS A 222 3.17 7.84 -14.42
CA LYS A 222 2.84 8.92 -13.48
C LYS A 222 1.84 8.51 -12.42
N LEU A 223 1.96 9.09 -11.23
CA LEU A 223 0.99 8.97 -10.15
C LEU A 223 -0.18 9.93 -10.38
N SER A 224 -1.42 9.45 -10.23
CA SER A 224 -2.63 10.26 -10.46
C SER A 224 -2.85 11.32 -9.38
N ASN A 225 -2.50 11.03 -8.13
CA ASN A 225 -2.71 11.90 -6.97
C ASN A 225 -1.43 12.00 -6.13
N SER A 226 -0.33 12.46 -6.75
CA SER A 226 0.89 12.67 -5.98
C SER A 226 0.73 13.86 -5.02
N VAL A 227 1.01 13.62 -3.74
CA VAL A 227 1.02 14.65 -2.70
C VAL A 227 2.31 15.50 -2.78
N ASN A 228 3.37 14.98 -3.39
CA ASN A 228 4.65 15.66 -3.53
C ASN A 228 5.13 15.62 -4.99
N ILE A 229 5.33 16.79 -5.58
CA ILE A 229 5.81 16.95 -6.97
C ILE A 229 7.19 16.34 -7.23
N ASP A 230 8.02 16.17 -6.18
CA ASP A 230 9.32 15.52 -6.31
C ASP A 230 9.20 14.00 -6.58
N TYR A 231 8.02 13.44 -6.35
CA TYR A 231 7.67 12.02 -6.46
C TYR A 231 6.36 11.87 -7.26
N ASP A 232 6.32 12.37 -8.49
CA ASP A 232 5.15 12.32 -9.38
C ASP A 232 5.23 11.24 -10.47
N ALA A 233 6.39 10.58 -10.63
CA ALA A 233 6.64 9.57 -11.64
C ALA A 233 7.51 8.43 -11.13
N MET A 234 7.33 7.22 -11.68
CA MET A 234 8.26 6.11 -11.45
C MET A 234 9.53 6.28 -12.29
N ARG A 235 10.67 5.87 -11.74
CA ARG A 235 11.96 5.94 -12.43
C ARG A 235 11.97 5.01 -13.65
N ASN A 236 12.31 5.55 -14.81
CA ASN A 236 12.49 4.80 -16.05
C ASN A 236 13.95 4.43 -16.33
N ALA A 237 14.87 4.94 -15.51
CA ALA A 237 16.31 4.70 -15.54
C ALA A 237 16.89 4.94 -14.14
N ILE A 238 18.01 4.29 -13.82
CA ILE A 238 18.71 4.45 -12.53
C ILE A 238 19.71 5.61 -12.60
N LEU A 239 20.36 5.81 -13.76
CA LEU A 239 21.37 6.84 -13.96
C LEU A 239 20.93 8.25 -13.53
N PRO A 240 19.72 8.75 -13.87
CA PRO A 240 19.27 10.07 -13.42
C PRO A 240 19.21 10.18 -11.88
N ILE A 241 18.90 9.08 -11.20
CA ILE A 241 18.79 9.05 -9.75
C ILE A 241 20.18 9.03 -9.11
N LEU A 242 21.15 8.31 -9.69
CA LEU A 242 22.55 8.40 -9.25
C LEU A 242 23.12 9.81 -9.45
N MET A 243 22.76 10.50 -10.54
CA MET A 243 23.14 11.90 -10.73
C MET A 243 22.57 12.82 -9.64
N LYS A 244 21.33 12.56 -9.18
CA LYS A 244 20.76 13.26 -8.03
C LYS A 244 21.55 13.00 -6.74
N VAL A 245 21.93 11.74 -6.49
CA VAL A 245 22.76 11.38 -5.32
C VAL A 245 24.09 12.12 -5.36
N LEU A 246 24.79 12.16 -6.50
CA LEU A 246 26.04 12.90 -6.65
C LEU A 246 25.85 14.41 -6.44
N SER A 247 24.76 14.99 -6.98
CA SER A 247 24.42 16.40 -6.82
C SER A 247 24.23 16.79 -5.35
N GLU A 248 23.48 15.98 -4.59
CA GLU A 248 23.23 16.19 -3.16
C GLU A 248 24.50 15.98 -2.31
N ASN A 249 25.47 15.20 -2.82
CA ASN A 249 26.71 14.84 -2.13
C ASN A 249 27.96 15.56 -2.69
N ARG A 250 27.80 16.64 -3.48
CA ARG A 250 28.92 17.41 -4.07
C ARG A 250 29.92 17.98 -3.06
N HIS A 251 29.55 18.07 -1.79
CA HIS A 251 30.39 18.56 -0.70
C HIS A 251 31.34 17.50 -0.12
N ASN A 252 31.17 16.23 -0.50
CA ASN A 252 32.02 15.14 -0.06
C ASN A 252 33.24 14.98 -0.96
N GLU A 253 34.29 14.34 -0.43
CA GLU A 253 35.55 14.14 -1.13
C GLU A 253 35.40 13.29 -2.40
N TYR A 254 36.22 13.61 -3.41
CA TYR A 254 36.38 12.81 -4.62
C TYR A 254 37.53 11.79 -4.44
N PRO A 255 37.50 10.64 -5.14
CA PRO A 255 36.48 10.21 -6.10
C PRO A 255 35.22 9.68 -5.42
N GLN A 256 34.05 9.97 -6.02
CA GLN A 256 32.80 9.31 -5.63
C GLN A 256 32.44 8.30 -6.72
N ARG A 257 32.33 7.03 -6.33
CA ARG A 257 31.98 5.92 -7.21
C ARG A 257 30.77 5.22 -6.63
N ILE A 258 29.64 5.32 -7.30
CA ILE A 258 28.38 4.75 -6.81
C ILE A 258 27.70 3.91 -7.88
N PHE A 259 26.96 2.90 -7.46
CA PHE A 259 26.16 2.06 -8.34
C PHE A 259 24.85 1.66 -7.68
N GLU A 260 23.88 1.26 -8.49
CA GLU A 260 22.65 0.66 -7.99
C GLU A 260 22.13 -0.38 -8.97
N SER A 261 21.71 -1.52 -8.42
CA SER A 261 20.92 -2.54 -9.13
C SER A 261 19.49 -2.57 -8.59
N GLY A 262 18.52 -2.25 -9.43
CA GLY A 262 17.13 -2.10 -9.01
C GLY A 262 16.14 -2.11 -10.18
N ILE A 263 14.86 -1.99 -9.86
CA ILE A 263 13.79 -2.03 -10.87
C ILE A 263 13.58 -0.66 -11.50
N VAL A 264 13.39 -0.63 -12.81
CA VAL A 264 12.93 0.52 -13.60
C VAL A 264 11.60 0.21 -14.27
N PHE A 265 10.84 1.26 -14.55
CA PHE A 265 9.46 1.15 -15.01
C PHE A 265 9.29 1.83 -16.37
N ALA A 266 8.52 1.20 -17.26
CA ALA A 266 8.09 1.83 -18.50
C ALA A 266 6.68 1.38 -18.86
N GLU A 267 5.91 2.26 -19.51
CA GLU A 267 4.61 1.89 -20.07
C GLU A 267 4.78 0.76 -21.10
N ASP A 268 4.02 -0.31 -20.92
CA ASP A 268 3.94 -1.43 -21.87
C ASP A 268 2.51 -1.95 -21.93
N SER A 269 1.83 -1.73 -23.04
CA SER A 269 0.45 -2.15 -23.25
C SER A 269 0.27 -3.66 -23.39
N LYS A 270 1.36 -4.44 -23.43
CA LYS A 270 1.32 -5.90 -23.43
C LYS A 270 1.22 -6.49 -22.02
N GLU A 271 1.64 -5.74 -21.01
CA GLU A 271 1.56 -6.14 -19.60
C GLU A 271 0.13 -5.95 -19.07
N GLU A 272 -0.31 -6.83 -18.17
CA GLU A 272 -1.66 -6.78 -17.58
C GLU A 272 -1.93 -5.44 -16.87
N THR A 273 -0.91 -4.90 -16.22
CA THR A 273 -0.96 -3.61 -15.51
C THR A 273 -0.72 -2.41 -16.42
N GLY A 274 -0.35 -2.63 -17.69
CA GLY A 274 0.11 -1.58 -18.60
C GLY A 274 1.53 -1.06 -18.32
N VAL A 275 2.27 -1.69 -17.41
CA VAL A 275 3.61 -1.27 -16.97
C VAL A 275 4.57 -2.45 -16.98
N SER A 276 5.68 -2.29 -17.68
CA SER A 276 6.83 -3.20 -17.62
C SER A 276 7.73 -2.83 -16.44
N GLU A 277 8.16 -3.85 -15.70
CA GLU A 277 9.17 -3.78 -14.64
C GLU A 277 10.41 -4.54 -15.11
N ARG A 278 11.57 -3.88 -15.12
CA ARG A 278 12.83 -4.47 -15.58
C ARG A 278 13.95 -4.22 -14.60
N ALA A 279 14.77 -5.22 -14.34
CA ALA A 279 15.99 -5.03 -13.56
C ALA A 279 17.03 -4.23 -14.37
N SER A 280 17.49 -3.12 -13.82
CA SER A 280 18.56 -2.28 -14.38
C SER A 280 19.73 -2.19 -13.41
N LEU A 281 20.93 -2.00 -13.96
CA LEU A 281 22.15 -1.71 -13.22
C LEU A 281 22.78 -0.46 -13.81
N SER A 282 23.01 0.55 -12.96
CA SER A 282 23.81 1.72 -13.33
C SER A 282 24.97 1.92 -12.37
N ALA A 283 26.09 2.40 -12.90
CA ALA A 283 27.26 2.79 -12.14
C ALA A 283 27.82 4.10 -12.68
N VAL A 284 28.25 5.00 -11.78
CA VAL A 284 28.83 6.30 -12.12
C VAL A 284 30.08 6.57 -11.28
N SER A 285 31.07 7.22 -11.89
CA SER A 285 32.29 7.72 -11.25
C SER A 285 32.41 9.23 -11.49
N VAL A 286 32.74 9.98 -10.46
CA VAL A 286 32.97 11.43 -10.52
C VAL A 286 34.25 11.84 -9.82
N HIS A 287 35.16 12.47 -10.56
CA HIS A 287 36.40 13.11 -10.09
C HIS A 287 37.08 13.87 -11.24
N PRO A 288 38.07 14.74 -10.99
CA PRO A 288 38.67 15.61 -12.01
C PRO A 288 39.26 14.91 -13.25
N ASN A 289 39.64 13.64 -13.13
CA ASN A 289 40.33 12.87 -14.17
C ASN A 289 39.48 11.73 -14.72
N VAL A 290 38.17 11.68 -14.44
CA VAL A 290 37.34 10.59 -14.94
C VAL A 290 37.22 10.70 -16.46
N ASP A 291 37.31 9.56 -17.13
CA ASP A 291 37.17 9.46 -18.58
C ASP A 291 36.38 8.22 -18.98
N PHE A 292 36.10 8.09 -20.27
CA PHE A 292 35.45 6.92 -20.85
C PHE A 292 36.16 5.60 -20.51
N SER A 293 37.49 5.60 -20.43
CA SER A 293 38.29 4.38 -20.23
C SER A 293 38.10 3.81 -18.83
N GLU A 294 38.00 4.66 -17.80
CA GLU A 294 37.74 4.22 -16.43
C GLU A 294 36.41 3.47 -16.29
N ILE A 295 35.33 4.07 -16.80
CA ILE A 295 34.01 3.46 -16.69
C ILE A 295 33.91 2.21 -17.57
N LYS A 296 34.56 2.20 -18.73
CA LYS A 296 34.68 1.01 -19.58
C LYS A 296 35.43 -0.12 -18.86
N ALA A 297 36.54 0.18 -18.18
CA ALA A 297 37.29 -0.83 -17.44
C ALA A 297 36.46 -1.46 -16.31
N THR A 298 35.59 -0.67 -15.68
CA THR A 298 34.61 -1.17 -14.69
C THR A 298 33.62 -2.14 -15.34
N LEU A 299 33.05 -1.77 -16.49
CA LEU A 299 32.17 -2.64 -17.26
C LEU A 299 32.88 -3.92 -17.73
N ASP A 300 34.11 -3.81 -18.25
CA ASP A 300 34.93 -4.96 -18.67
C ASP A 300 35.15 -5.94 -17.51
N ALA A 301 35.50 -5.43 -16.33
CA ALA A 301 35.72 -6.25 -15.14
C ALA A 301 34.43 -6.96 -14.69
N LEU A 302 33.30 -6.25 -14.72
CA LEU A 302 31.99 -6.83 -14.43
C LEU A 302 31.65 -7.95 -15.43
N MET A 303 31.67 -7.66 -16.72
CA MET A 303 31.33 -8.63 -17.76
C MET A 303 32.24 -9.86 -17.71
N ARG A 304 33.54 -9.65 -17.45
CA ARG A 304 34.51 -10.75 -17.30
C ARG A 304 34.24 -11.62 -16.07
N ALA A 305 33.78 -11.05 -14.95
CA ALA A 305 33.45 -11.81 -13.75
C ALA A 305 32.29 -12.81 -13.97
N PHE A 306 31.43 -12.52 -14.95
CA PHE A 306 30.31 -13.37 -15.36
C PHE A 306 30.54 -14.14 -16.68
N ASP A 307 31.76 -14.08 -17.23
CA ASP A 307 32.11 -14.68 -18.54
C ASP A 307 31.22 -14.22 -19.72
N ILE A 308 30.78 -12.96 -19.68
CA ILE A 308 29.93 -12.36 -20.71
C ILE A 308 30.79 -11.65 -21.74
N LYS A 309 30.58 -11.99 -23.01
CA LYS A 309 31.17 -11.26 -24.15
C LYS A 309 30.21 -10.19 -24.62
N TYR A 310 30.74 -8.98 -24.82
CA TYR A 310 29.98 -7.85 -25.30
C TYR A 310 30.74 -7.08 -26.39
N GLU A 311 30.01 -6.33 -27.19
CA GLU A 311 30.52 -5.41 -28.20
C GLU A 311 30.10 -3.98 -27.83
N MET A 312 30.90 -3.01 -28.26
CA MET A 312 30.52 -1.60 -28.20
C MET A 312 30.29 -1.09 -29.62
N LYS A 313 29.15 -0.43 -29.83
CA LYS A 313 28.82 0.23 -31.10
C LYS A 313 28.75 1.72 -30.89
N GLU A 314 29.34 2.48 -31.79
CA GLU A 314 29.25 3.94 -31.78
C GLU A 314 27.78 4.35 -31.92
N LYS A 315 27.28 5.09 -30.93
CA LYS A 315 25.91 5.59 -30.90
C LYS A 315 25.83 6.82 -30.03
N GLU A 316 25.10 7.81 -30.53
CA GLU A 316 24.94 9.09 -29.88
C GLU A 316 23.75 9.08 -28.90
N TYR A 317 24.00 9.57 -27.69
CA TYR A 317 23.01 9.73 -26.63
C TYR A 317 23.05 11.17 -26.12
N SER A 318 21.91 11.84 -26.06
CA SER A 318 21.84 13.27 -25.70
C SER A 318 22.26 13.60 -24.27
N SER A 319 22.30 12.58 -23.40
CA SER A 319 22.81 12.68 -22.02
C SER A 319 24.34 12.61 -21.92
N TYR A 320 25.03 12.22 -23.00
CA TYR A 320 26.47 12.00 -23.04
C TYR A 320 27.17 12.93 -24.04
N ILE A 321 28.50 13.05 -23.93
CA ILE A 321 29.33 13.79 -24.87
C ILE A 321 29.39 13.04 -26.20
N SER A 322 29.14 13.75 -27.31
CA SER A 322 29.22 13.18 -28.65
C SER A 322 30.64 12.68 -28.97
N GLY A 323 30.73 11.48 -29.53
CA GLY A 323 31.98 10.76 -29.75
C GLY A 323 32.65 10.18 -28.47
N ARG A 324 32.08 10.38 -27.28
CA ARG A 324 32.55 9.79 -26.00
C ARG A 324 31.47 8.96 -25.31
N CYS A 325 30.66 8.29 -26.12
CA CYS A 325 29.65 7.33 -25.67
C CYS A 325 29.53 6.18 -26.66
N ALA A 326 29.00 5.06 -26.16
CA ALA A 326 28.75 3.87 -26.96
C ALA A 326 27.51 3.13 -26.47
N GLU A 327 26.90 2.40 -27.39
CA GLU A 327 25.90 1.37 -27.11
C GLU A 327 26.59 0.08 -26.67
N ILE A 328 26.09 -0.54 -25.61
CA ILE A 328 26.54 -1.84 -25.13
C ILE A 328 25.67 -2.91 -25.80
N VAL A 329 26.30 -3.89 -26.44
CA VAL A 329 25.62 -4.95 -27.19
C VAL A 329 26.05 -6.32 -26.67
N VAL A 330 25.09 -7.14 -26.26
CA VAL A 330 25.31 -8.55 -25.87
C VAL A 330 24.47 -9.45 -26.76
N ALA A 331 25.09 -10.50 -27.32
CA ALA A 331 24.45 -11.44 -28.24
C ALA A 331 23.67 -10.75 -29.40
N GLY A 332 24.20 -9.63 -29.91
CA GLY A 332 23.59 -8.86 -30.99
C GLY A 332 22.43 -7.94 -30.59
N LYS A 333 22.03 -7.91 -29.31
CA LYS A 333 20.98 -7.03 -28.76
C LYS A 333 21.60 -5.85 -28.03
N SER A 334 20.99 -4.67 -28.19
CA SER A 334 21.32 -3.50 -27.37
C SER A 334 20.84 -3.72 -25.94
N VAL A 335 21.74 -3.63 -24.98
CA VAL A 335 21.44 -3.87 -23.56
C VAL A 335 21.67 -2.66 -22.68
N GLY A 336 22.23 -1.58 -23.23
CA GLY A 336 22.56 -0.42 -22.42
C GLY A 336 23.42 0.62 -23.13
N MET A 337 23.90 1.56 -22.34
CA MET A 337 24.71 2.69 -22.81
C MET A 337 25.83 2.99 -21.82
N ILE A 338 26.94 3.54 -22.31
CA ILE A 338 28.10 3.93 -21.54
C ILE A 338 28.71 5.21 -22.10
N GLY A 339 29.24 6.09 -21.26
CA GLY A 339 29.94 7.27 -21.73
C GLY A 339 30.34 8.28 -20.67
N GLU A 340 30.94 9.37 -21.13
CA GLU A 340 31.12 10.62 -20.36
C GLU A 340 29.86 11.48 -20.46
N LEU A 341 29.33 11.95 -19.33
CA LEU A 341 28.09 12.72 -19.28
C LEU A 341 28.29 14.11 -19.89
N HIS A 342 27.27 14.59 -20.61
CA HIS A 342 27.34 15.87 -21.32
C HIS A 342 27.47 17.06 -20.34
N PRO A 343 28.28 18.11 -20.61
CA PRO A 343 28.44 19.26 -19.72
C PRO A 343 27.13 19.95 -19.34
N GLN A 344 26.17 20.02 -20.26
CA GLN A 344 24.82 20.53 -19.95
C GLN A 344 24.11 19.71 -18.87
N VAL A 345 24.25 18.38 -18.87
CA VAL A 345 23.68 17.51 -17.83
C VAL A 345 24.35 17.79 -16.49
N LEU A 346 25.68 17.92 -16.47
CA LEU A 346 26.43 18.28 -15.26
C LEU A 346 25.96 19.62 -14.69
N ASN A 347 25.79 20.64 -15.54
CA ASN A 347 25.27 21.95 -15.16
C ASN A 347 23.83 21.86 -14.60
N ASN A 348 22.95 21.06 -15.23
CA ASN A 348 21.57 20.87 -14.78
C ASN A 348 21.48 20.21 -13.39
N TRP A 349 22.48 19.40 -13.03
CA TRP A 349 22.64 18.75 -11.73
C TRP A 349 23.56 19.51 -10.78
N GLU A 350 24.10 20.66 -11.18
CA GLU A 350 25.05 21.45 -10.40
C GLU A 350 26.29 20.64 -9.93
N ILE A 351 26.81 19.78 -10.82
CA ILE A 351 28.02 18.97 -10.61
C ILE A 351 29.18 19.61 -11.38
N GLU A 352 30.25 19.97 -10.67
CA GLU A 352 31.39 20.70 -11.25
C GLU A 352 32.46 19.79 -11.88
N MET A 353 32.50 18.52 -11.45
CA MET A 353 33.47 17.54 -11.91
C MET A 353 32.92 16.71 -13.08
N PRO A 354 33.78 16.23 -13.99
CA PRO A 354 33.33 15.31 -15.02
C PRO A 354 32.77 14.03 -14.39
N VAL A 355 31.77 13.43 -15.06
CA VAL A 355 31.13 12.18 -14.65
C VAL A 355 31.18 11.22 -15.82
N ALA A 356 31.54 9.96 -15.56
CA ALA A 356 31.42 8.87 -16.52
C ALA A 356 30.55 7.77 -15.92
N GLY A 357 29.66 7.18 -16.73
CA GLY A 357 28.67 6.23 -16.25
C GLY A 357 28.21 5.25 -17.32
N PHE A 358 27.59 4.16 -16.86
CA PHE A 358 26.82 3.26 -17.72
C PHE A 358 25.48 2.91 -17.09
N GLU A 359 24.56 2.43 -17.91
CA GLU A 359 23.35 1.75 -17.47
C GLU A 359 23.07 0.56 -18.40
N ILE A 360 22.79 -0.61 -17.82
CA ILE A 360 22.49 -1.85 -18.53
C ILE A 360 21.23 -2.51 -17.97
N ASP A 361 20.46 -3.14 -18.86
CA ASP A 361 19.38 -4.05 -18.52
C ASP A 361 19.99 -5.37 -18.01
N VAL A 362 19.71 -5.72 -16.75
CA VAL A 362 20.31 -6.88 -16.07
C VAL A 362 19.80 -8.18 -16.69
N GLU A 363 18.51 -8.25 -17.00
CA GLU A 363 17.91 -9.46 -17.58
C GLU A 363 18.50 -9.72 -18.96
N MET A 364 18.60 -8.70 -19.82
CA MET A 364 19.17 -8.90 -21.16
C MET A 364 20.67 -9.25 -21.17
N VAL A 365 21.39 -9.01 -20.08
CA VAL A 365 22.83 -9.25 -19.96
C VAL A 365 23.12 -10.62 -19.32
N PHE A 366 22.43 -10.96 -18.24
CA PHE A 366 22.79 -12.09 -17.37
C PHE A 366 21.82 -13.28 -17.47
N GLU A 367 20.68 -13.13 -18.14
CA GLU A 367 19.71 -14.20 -18.42
C GLU A 367 19.68 -14.58 -19.90
#